data_AF-A0A428PWF9-F1
#
_entry.id   AF-A0A428PWF9-F1
#
_cell.length_a   1.000
_cell.length_b   1.000
_cell.length_c   1.000
_cell.angle_alpha   90.00
_cell.angle_beta   90.00
_cell.angle_gamma   90.00
#
_symmetry.space_group_name_H-M   'P 1'
#
loop_
_entity.id
_entity.type
_entity.pdbx_description
1 polymer ?
#
loop_
_entity_poly.entity_id
_entity_poly.type
_entity_poly.pdbx_seq_one_letter_code
_entity_poly.pdbx_strand_id
1 'polypeptide(L)'
;MAPLKHRAVASSFIFKFPDDDTTKRPQVALFRRSGQVSTYHVEETDENPLATAWREIQEETTLTSDSLRLFRQGKPFSFADESIGRKWTINPFGFVLKSEKEGGRGEAGIQIDWEHEGYEWFDPAVVNESESFQGVPRILESLRRVWFNIDLGEAAGNTLAEGLTALQTDHESGARQLASKALDIFISVIRQVDTGSRDQWWKNVRFAGWHLWKNGRESMGASILNVVLASLKLIEQRLPSQGTVSTDSVDGMITELEKYAQERQDAGTKVSASLETFLEQTISGDEPLRILTLSSSSTITSGIKQVLSKTRASC
;
A
#
# COMPACT_ATOMS: atom_id res chain seq x y z
N MET A 1 35.74 -6.35 16.03
CA MET A 1 35.29 -5.98 14.67
C MET A 1 34.82 -4.53 14.69
N ALA A 2 35.16 -3.73 13.69
CA ALA A 2 34.67 -2.35 13.60
C ALA A 2 33.15 -2.35 13.34
N PRO A 3 32.38 -1.38 13.87
CA PRO A 3 30.95 -1.29 13.60
C PRO A 3 30.69 -0.97 12.12
N LEU A 4 29.69 -1.62 11.51
CA LEU A 4 29.31 -1.38 10.12
C LEU A 4 28.73 0.03 9.96
N LYS A 5 29.12 0.73 8.90
CA LYS A 5 28.54 2.04 8.55
C LYS A 5 27.15 1.83 7.96
N HIS A 6 26.13 2.42 8.60
CA HIS A 6 24.76 2.36 8.12
C HIS A 6 24.54 3.34 6.96
N ARG A 7 23.90 2.87 5.88
CA ARG A 7 23.52 3.66 4.71
C ARG A 7 22.10 3.32 4.29
N ALA A 8 21.29 4.34 4.03
CA ALA A 8 19.96 4.19 3.46
C ALA A 8 20.00 4.71 2.01
N VAL A 9 19.33 4.02 1.11
CA VAL A 9 19.21 4.39 -0.31
C VAL A 9 17.77 4.23 -0.78
N ALA A 10 17.38 5.02 -1.77
CA ALA A 10 16.15 4.77 -2.52
C ALA A 10 16.42 3.73 -3.61
N SER A 11 15.39 2.98 -4.01
CA SER A 11 15.43 2.11 -5.17
C SER A 11 14.15 2.34 -5.94
N SER A 12 14.28 2.86 -7.15
CA SER A 12 13.16 3.34 -7.95
C SER A 12 12.88 2.43 -9.13
N PHE A 13 11.61 2.10 -9.35
CA PHE A 13 11.14 1.35 -10.51
C PHE A 13 10.11 2.18 -11.25
N ILE A 14 10.29 2.33 -12.57
CA ILE A 14 9.31 3.01 -13.43
C ILE A 14 8.53 1.94 -14.17
N PHE A 15 7.21 1.94 -13.97
CA PHE A 15 6.26 1.07 -14.64
C PHE A 15 5.52 1.83 -15.73
N LYS A 16 5.23 1.17 -16.84
CA LYS A 16 4.22 1.61 -17.80
C LYS A 16 3.11 0.58 -17.88
N PHE A 17 1.87 1.05 -17.86
CA PHE A 17 0.67 0.21 -17.94
C PHE A 17 0.00 0.41 -19.30
N PRO A 18 -0.43 -0.67 -19.97
CA PRO A 18 -1.21 -0.54 -21.20
C PRO A 18 -2.47 0.27 -20.96
N ASP A 19 -2.73 1.26 -21.83
CA ASP A 19 -3.88 2.18 -21.74
C ASP A 19 -4.03 2.90 -20.38
N ASP A 20 -2.93 3.10 -19.65
CA ASP A 20 -2.90 3.67 -18.30
C ASP A 20 -3.72 2.88 -17.26
N ASP A 21 -4.04 1.61 -17.57
CA ASP A 21 -4.86 0.75 -16.73
C ASP A 21 -3.98 -0.09 -15.79
N THR A 22 -3.98 0.26 -14.51
CA THR A 22 -3.21 -0.46 -13.47
C THR A 22 -3.65 -1.88 -13.19
N THR A 23 -4.80 -2.32 -13.72
CA THR A 23 -5.26 -3.70 -13.63
C THR A 23 -4.62 -4.59 -14.69
N LYS A 24 -4.05 -3.99 -15.74
CA LYS A 24 -3.33 -4.71 -16.79
C LYS A 24 -1.89 -4.99 -16.39
N ARG A 25 -1.31 -5.99 -17.04
CA ARG A 25 0.09 -6.38 -16.82
C ARG A 25 1.04 -5.26 -17.29
N PRO A 26 1.89 -4.71 -16.41
CA PRO A 26 2.80 -3.63 -16.77
C PRO A 26 4.09 -4.15 -17.39
N GLN A 27 4.87 -3.21 -17.92
CA GLN A 27 6.31 -3.39 -18.10
C GLN A 27 7.05 -2.51 -17.08
N VAL A 28 8.24 -2.94 -16.66
CA VAL A 28 9.16 -2.19 -15.78
C VAL A 28 10.42 -1.80 -16.54
N ALA A 29 10.83 -0.54 -16.45
CA ALA A 29 12.07 -0.07 -17.04
C ALA A 29 13.26 -0.47 -16.16
N LEU A 30 14.27 -1.10 -16.74
CA LEU A 30 15.55 -1.35 -16.11
C LEU A 30 16.65 -0.61 -16.86
N PHE A 31 17.47 0.13 -16.13
CA PHE A 31 18.52 0.99 -16.67
C PHE A 31 19.88 0.29 -16.55
N ARG A 32 20.63 0.24 -17.65
CA ARG A 32 21.97 -0.32 -17.70
C ARG A 32 22.96 0.75 -17.24
N ARG A 33 23.54 0.54 -16.06
CA ARG A 33 24.55 1.42 -15.47
C ARG A 33 25.79 1.51 -16.36
N SER A 34 26.32 2.72 -16.51
CA SER A 34 27.54 2.97 -17.26
C SER A 34 28.79 2.57 -16.48
N GLY A 35 29.86 2.23 -17.20
CA GLY A 35 31.17 1.95 -16.59
C GLY A 35 31.83 3.16 -15.90
N GLN A 36 31.25 4.36 -16.01
CA GLN A 36 31.81 5.62 -15.51
C GLN A 36 31.41 5.95 -14.07
N VAL A 37 30.40 5.25 -13.52
CA VAL A 37 29.89 5.52 -12.17
C VAL A 37 30.80 4.87 -11.12
N SER A 38 31.81 5.60 -10.67
CA SER A 38 32.66 5.16 -9.55
C SER A 38 32.02 5.54 -8.21
N THR A 39 31.47 4.55 -7.50
CA THR A 39 31.03 4.64 -6.09
C THR A 39 29.68 5.33 -5.84
N TYR A 40 28.84 4.67 -5.03
CA TYR A 40 27.59 5.23 -4.49
C TYR A 40 27.88 6.54 -3.73
N HIS A 41 27.55 7.68 -4.32
CA HIS A 41 27.50 8.96 -3.62
C HIS A 41 26.15 9.01 -2.90
N VAL A 42 26.19 8.88 -1.58
CA VAL A 42 25.01 9.12 -0.74
C VAL A 42 25.10 10.58 -0.30
N GLU A 43 24.39 11.46 -0.99
CA GLU A 43 24.22 12.84 -0.54
C GLU A 43 23.25 12.87 0.65
N GLU A 44 23.67 13.48 1.76
CA GLU A 44 23.08 13.31 3.10
C GLU A 44 21.93 14.30 3.42
N THR A 45 21.26 14.91 2.42
CA THR A 45 20.42 16.11 2.66
C THR A 45 18.94 16.04 2.31
N ASP A 46 18.42 14.92 1.80
CA ASP A 46 16.99 14.84 1.48
C ASP A 46 16.12 14.61 2.73
N GLU A 47 14.93 15.22 2.75
CA GLU A 47 14.02 15.19 3.92
C GLU A 47 13.56 13.77 4.30
N ASN A 48 13.38 12.91 3.30
CA ASN A 48 12.93 11.54 3.47
C ASN A 48 13.30 10.68 2.24
N PRO A 49 13.25 9.34 2.33
CA PRO A 49 13.65 8.47 1.22
C PRO A 49 12.84 8.65 -0.08
N LEU A 50 11.60 9.14 -0.01
CA LEU A 50 10.81 9.43 -1.21
C LEU A 50 11.30 10.69 -1.92
N ALA A 51 11.73 11.71 -1.17
CA ALA A 51 12.38 12.89 -1.73
C ALA A 51 13.68 12.52 -2.46
N THR A 52 14.49 11.64 -1.87
CA THR A 52 15.66 11.04 -2.54
C THR A 52 15.28 10.33 -3.83
N ALA A 53 14.25 9.48 -3.80
CA ALA A 53 13.79 8.78 -5.00
C ALA A 53 13.37 9.74 -6.13
N TRP A 54 12.67 10.83 -5.81
CA TRP A 54 12.28 11.85 -6.79
C TRP A 54 13.48 12.59 -7.38
N ARG A 55 14.43 12.98 -6.53
CA ARG A 55 15.66 13.66 -6.95
C ARG A 55 16.50 12.78 -7.87
N GLU A 56 16.79 11.54 -7.45
CA GLU A 56 17.58 10.57 -8.23
C GLU A 56 16.92 10.29 -9.60
N ILE A 57 15.61 10.05 -9.63
CA ILE A 57 14.89 9.87 -10.91
C ILE A 57 15.03 11.11 -11.81
N GLN A 58 14.89 12.31 -11.25
CA GLN A 58 14.99 13.54 -12.03
C GLN A 58 16.41 13.72 -12.60
N GLU A 59 17.45 13.46 -11.81
CA GLU A 59 18.85 13.54 -12.24
C GLU A 59 19.15 12.51 -13.33
N GLU A 60 18.76 11.25 -13.13
CA GLU A 60 19.10 10.13 -14.00
C GLU A 60 18.25 10.05 -15.28
N THR A 61 17.03 10.62 -15.28
CA THR A 61 16.04 10.42 -16.37
C THR A 61 15.33 11.69 -16.85
N THR A 62 15.55 12.84 -16.21
CA THR A 62 14.81 14.12 -16.38
C THR A 62 13.33 14.09 -16.00
N LEU A 63 12.79 12.94 -15.59
CA LEU A 63 11.38 12.78 -15.25
C LEU A 63 11.04 13.46 -13.91
N THR A 64 9.87 14.11 -13.87
CA THR A 64 9.35 14.81 -12.68
C THR A 64 7.95 14.28 -12.31
N SER A 65 7.33 14.89 -11.30
CA SER A 65 5.92 14.63 -10.94
C SER A 65 4.93 14.93 -12.06
N ASP A 66 5.32 15.66 -13.11
CA ASP A 66 4.50 15.88 -14.29
C ASP A 66 4.48 14.62 -15.16
N SER A 67 5.62 13.94 -15.30
CA SER A 67 5.78 12.72 -16.10
C SER A 67 5.42 11.44 -15.35
N LEU A 68 5.52 11.44 -14.02
CA LEU A 68 5.35 10.25 -13.17
C LEU A 68 4.30 10.49 -12.09
N ARG A 69 3.65 9.42 -11.64
CA ARG A 69 2.95 9.39 -10.35
C ARG A 69 3.55 8.32 -9.45
N LEU A 70 3.63 8.59 -8.15
CA LEU A 70 3.98 7.54 -7.19
C LEU A 70 2.93 6.42 -7.29
N PHE A 71 3.39 5.21 -7.55
CA PHE A 71 2.55 4.03 -7.64
C PHE A 71 2.46 3.36 -6.28
N ARG A 72 3.61 2.94 -5.76
CA ARG A 72 3.71 2.18 -4.51
C ARG A 72 4.98 2.48 -3.78
N GLN A 73 4.88 2.61 -2.47
CA GLN A 73 6.00 2.43 -1.57
C GLN A 73 6.11 0.95 -1.25
N GLY A 74 7.33 0.40 -1.31
CA GLY A 74 7.65 -0.95 -0.88
C GLY A 74 8.18 -0.99 0.55
N LYS A 75 8.01 -2.14 1.22
CA LYS A 75 8.54 -2.32 2.58
C LYS A 75 10.06 -2.19 2.55
N PRO A 76 10.69 -1.34 3.37
CA PRO A 76 12.15 -1.27 3.45
C PRO A 76 12.76 -2.60 3.92
N PHE A 77 13.99 -2.86 3.52
CA PHE A 77 14.78 -3.99 4.04
C PHE A 77 16.24 -3.60 4.20
N SER A 78 16.94 -4.34 5.07
CA SER A 78 18.35 -4.09 5.33
C SER A 78 19.16 -5.37 5.19
N PHE A 79 20.41 -5.22 4.72
CA PHE A 79 21.39 -6.30 4.67
C PHE A 79 22.79 -5.75 4.98
N ALA A 80 23.66 -6.62 5.50
CA ALA A 80 25.06 -6.29 5.76
C ALA A 80 25.92 -6.69 4.57
N ASP A 81 26.85 -5.81 4.21
CA ASP A 81 27.95 -6.09 3.31
C ASP A 81 29.26 -5.88 4.08
N GLU A 82 29.71 -6.97 4.71
CA GLU A 82 30.90 -6.96 5.57
C GLU A 82 32.18 -6.70 4.76
N SER A 83 32.19 -7.03 3.46
CA SER A 83 33.36 -6.85 2.60
C SER A 83 33.78 -5.39 2.45
N ILE A 84 32.81 -4.47 2.53
CA ILE A 84 33.01 -3.02 2.49
C ILE A 84 32.66 -2.33 3.81
N GLY A 85 32.39 -3.10 4.87
CA GLY A 85 32.08 -2.59 6.21
C GLY A 85 30.79 -1.77 6.28
N ARG A 86 29.75 -2.11 5.50
CA ARG A 86 28.48 -1.36 5.44
C ARG A 86 27.26 -2.19 5.77
N LYS A 87 26.23 -1.52 6.28
CA LYS A 87 24.87 -2.06 6.37
C LYS A 87 23.93 -1.17 5.57
N TRP A 88 23.31 -1.74 4.56
CA TRP A 88 22.40 -1.04 3.66
C TRP A 88 20.98 -1.16 4.15
N THR A 89 20.19 -0.10 3.97
CA THR A 89 18.74 -0.08 4.08
C THR A 89 18.20 0.41 2.75
N ILE A 90 17.51 -0.47 2.02
CA ILE A 90 16.89 -0.14 0.74
C ILE A 90 15.45 0.30 1.00
N ASN A 91 15.05 1.42 0.40
CA ASN A 91 13.68 1.93 0.39
C ASN A 91 13.12 1.83 -1.04
N PRO A 92 12.35 0.77 -1.36
CA PRO A 92 11.83 0.57 -2.71
C PRO A 92 10.63 1.48 -3.00
N PHE A 93 10.60 2.07 -4.19
CA PHE A 93 9.50 2.88 -4.71
C PHE A 93 9.19 2.48 -6.15
N GLY A 94 7.90 2.36 -6.44
CA GLY A 94 7.38 2.18 -7.79
C GLY A 94 6.70 3.46 -8.24
N PHE A 95 6.92 3.85 -9.48
CA PHE A 95 6.30 5.00 -10.14
C PHE A 95 5.59 4.53 -11.42
N VAL A 96 4.46 5.14 -11.75
CA VAL A 96 3.80 4.93 -13.05
C VAL A 96 4.19 6.09 -13.96
N LEU A 97 4.68 5.76 -15.15
CA LEU A 97 4.91 6.67 -16.25
C LEU A 97 3.58 7.08 -16.86
N LYS A 98 3.27 8.38 -16.82
CA LYS A 98 2.05 8.94 -17.39
C LYS A 98 2.14 8.97 -18.90
N SER A 99 1.12 8.47 -19.57
CA SER A 99 0.97 8.68 -21.01
C SER A 99 0.66 10.14 -21.34
N GLU A 100 0.65 10.46 -22.63
CA GLU A 100 0.16 11.76 -23.12
C GLU A 100 -1.31 12.02 -22.72
N LYS A 101 -2.13 10.97 -22.57
CA LYS A 101 -3.53 11.10 -22.14
C LYS A 101 -3.65 11.55 -20.69
N GLU A 102 -2.72 11.13 -19.84
CA GLU A 102 -2.61 11.56 -18.44
C GLU A 102 -1.81 12.87 -18.27
N GLY A 103 -1.47 13.55 -19.38
CA GLY A 103 -0.73 14.81 -19.38
C GLY A 103 0.79 14.67 -19.25
N GLY A 104 1.31 13.44 -19.33
CA GLY A 104 2.74 13.16 -19.39
C GLY A 104 3.31 13.25 -20.81
N ARG A 105 4.56 12.80 -20.97
CA ARG A 105 5.24 12.68 -22.28
C ARG A 105 5.49 11.23 -22.69
N GLY A 106 4.99 10.27 -21.91
CA GLY A 106 5.28 8.86 -22.10
C GLY A 106 6.79 8.58 -22.18
N GLU A 107 7.17 7.58 -22.98
CA GLU A 107 8.55 7.16 -23.15
C GLU A 107 9.43 8.24 -23.82
N ALA A 108 8.82 9.10 -24.66
CA ALA A 108 9.53 10.20 -25.31
C ALA A 108 10.04 11.26 -24.31
N GLY A 109 9.53 11.27 -23.08
CA GLY A 109 10.00 12.12 -22.00
C GLY A 109 11.24 11.61 -21.27
N ILE A 110 11.69 10.38 -21.52
CA ILE A 110 12.84 9.78 -20.82
C ILE A 110 14.13 10.24 -21.50
N GLN A 111 14.96 10.97 -20.76
CA GLN A 111 16.30 11.35 -21.20
C GLN A 111 17.30 10.89 -20.14
N ILE A 112 18.04 9.84 -20.45
CA ILE A 112 19.04 9.30 -19.53
C ILE A 112 20.29 10.17 -19.50
N ASP A 113 20.92 10.26 -18.34
CA ASP A 113 22.18 10.94 -18.16
C ASP A 113 23.39 9.99 -18.30
N TRP A 114 24.58 10.49 -17.98
CA TRP A 114 25.86 9.77 -18.11
C TRP A 114 25.98 8.54 -17.19
N GLU A 115 25.12 8.40 -16.16
CA GLU A 115 25.13 7.24 -15.28
C GLU A 115 24.60 5.98 -15.96
N HIS A 116 23.92 6.13 -17.11
CA HIS A 116 23.28 5.05 -17.83
C HIS A 116 23.70 4.99 -19.30
N GLU A 117 23.89 3.78 -19.83
CA GLU A 117 24.18 3.54 -21.24
C GLU A 117 22.91 3.25 -22.06
N GLY A 118 21.80 2.97 -21.38
CA GLY A 118 20.52 2.64 -22.01
C GLY A 118 19.52 2.09 -20.99
N TYR A 119 18.29 1.87 -21.44
CA TYR A 119 17.26 1.19 -20.66
C TYR A 119 16.39 0.31 -21.56
N GLU A 120 15.79 -0.72 -20.98
CA GLU A 120 14.89 -1.64 -21.66
C GLU A 120 13.65 -1.91 -20.79
N TRP A 121 12.54 -2.24 -21.45
CA TRP A 121 11.28 -2.55 -20.79
C TRP A 121 11.11 -4.06 -20.63
N PHE A 122 10.97 -4.51 -19.39
CA PHE A 122 10.83 -5.92 -19.06
C PHE A 122 9.44 -6.22 -18.52
N ASP A 123 8.98 -7.44 -18.75
CA ASP A 123 7.91 -8.03 -17.95
C ASP A 123 8.44 -8.21 -16.51
N PRO A 124 7.77 -7.68 -15.47
CA PRO A 124 8.24 -7.86 -14.08
C PRO A 124 8.47 -9.32 -13.69
N ALA A 125 7.78 -10.27 -14.33
CA ALA A 125 7.94 -11.70 -14.07
C ALA A 125 9.26 -12.29 -14.59
N VAL A 126 9.94 -11.64 -15.54
CA VAL A 126 11.24 -12.13 -16.05
C VAL A 126 12.43 -11.64 -15.23
N VAL A 127 12.25 -10.62 -14.40
CA VAL A 127 13.31 -10.08 -13.54
C VAL A 127 13.71 -11.12 -12.50
N ASN A 128 14.99 -11.46 -12.43
CA ASN A 128 15.49 -12.48 -11.52
C ASN A 128 16.95 -12.21 -11.07
N GLU A 129 17.45 -13.02 -10.14
CA GLU A 129 18.81 -12.87 -9.57
C GLU A 129 19.82 -13.85 -10.20
N SER A 130 19.52 -14.42 -11.37
CA SER A 130 20.48 -15.30 -12.06
C SER A 130 21.65 -14.51 -12.63
N GLU A 131 22.82 -15.13 -12.69
CA GLU A 131 24.01 -14.54 -13.32
C GLU A 131 23.74 -14.14 -14.79
N SER A 132 22.89 -14.90 -15.49
CA SER A 132 22.49 -14.61 -16.87
C SER A 132 21.66 -13.32 -17.03
N PHE A 133 20.95 -12.89 -16.00
CA PHE A 133 20.16 -11.66 -16.05
C PHE A 133 21.03 -10.40 -15.89
N GLN A 134 22.25 -10.54 -15.36
CA GLN A 134 23.22 -9.44 -15.17
C GLN A 134 22.65 -8.22 -14.40
N GLY A 135 21.65 -8.43 -13.54
CA GLY A 135 21.04 -7.38 -12.72
C GLY A 135 21.93 -6.95 -11.55
N VAL A 136 21.65 -5.76 -11.01
CA VAL A 136 22.27 -5.32 -9.75
C VAL A 136 21.83 -6.23 -8.58
N PRO A 137 22.68 -6.44 -7.56
CA PRO A 137 22.32 -7.29 -6.43
C PRO A 137 21.01 -6.86 -5.77
N ARG A 138 20.14 -7.82 -5.43
CA ARG A 138 18.86 -7.58 -4.74
C ARG A 138 17.81 -6.83 -5.56
N ILE A 139 17.98 -6.71 -6.88
CA ILE A 139 16.99 -6.06 -7.74
C ILE A 139 15.61 -6.74 -7.64
N LEU A 140 15.55 -8.08 -7.60
CA LEU A 140 14.29 -8.79 -7.47
C LEU A 140 13.71 -8.63 -6.06
N GLU A 141 14.56 -8.56 -5.03
CA GLU A 141 14.10 -8.27 -3.66
C GLU A 141 13.50 -6.87 -3.56
N SER A 142 14.04 -5.86 -4.25
CA SER A 142 13.44 -4.52 -4.31
C SER A 142 12.16 -4.50 -5.16
N LEU A 143 12.17 -5.15 -6.34
CA LEU A 143 11.04 -5.16 -7.26
C LEU A 143 9.81 -5.81 -6.63
N ARG A 144 9.94 -6.97 -6.00
CA ARG A 144 8.82 -7.67 -5.37
C ARG A 144 8.15 -6.88 -4.23
N ARG A 145 8.85 -5.86 -3.68
CA ARG A 145 8.28 -4.95 -2.66
C ARG A 145 7.35 -3.91 -3.23
N VAL A 146 7.41 -3.63 -4.54
CA VAL A 146 6.53 -2.67 -5.22
C VAL A 146 5.60 -3.37 -6.21
N TRP A 147 6.01 -4.51 -6.76
CA TRP A 147 5.19 -5.39 -7.57
C TRP A 147 4.89 -6.70 -6.82
N PHE A 148 3.96 -6.62 -5.86
CA PHE A 148 3.67 -7.72 -4.93
C PHE A 148 3.07 -8.97 -5.60
N ASN A 149 2.65 -8.92 -6.88
CA ASN A 149 2.14 -10.08 -7.62
C ASN A 149 3.19 -11.19 -7.69
N ILE A 150 4.49 -10.83 -7.64
CA ILE A 150 5.60 -11.79 -7.57
C ILE A 150 5.48 -12.71 -6.34
N ASP A 151 5.08 -12.16 -5.20
CA ASP A 151 5.00 -12.92 -3.93
C ASP A 151 3.58 -13.42 -3.63
N LEU A 152 2.55 -12.67 -4.02
CA LEU A 152 1.14 -12.97 -3.73
C LEU A 152 0.45 -13.84 -4.80
N GLY A 153 1.02 -13.95 -6.00
CA GLY A 153 0.35 -14.50 -7.17
C GLY A 153 -0.61 -13.48 -7.82
N GLU A 154 -1.04 -13.79 -9.04
CA GLU A 154 -1.88 -12.88 -9.84
C GLU A 154 -3.25 -12.61 -9.20
N ALA A 155 -3.93 -13.64 -8.69
CA ALA A 155 -5.28 -13.49 -8.15
C ALA A 155 -5.31 -12.57 -6.91
N ALA A 156 -4.56 -12.93 -5.86
CA ALA A 156 -4.47 -12.12 -4.64
C ALA A 156 -3.82 -10.75 -4.89
N GLY A 157 -2.80 -10.70 -5.77
CA GLY A 157 -2.17 -9.46 -6.19
C GLY A 157 -3.16 -8.50 -6.84
N ASN A 158 -3.88 -8.94 -7.88
CA ASN A 158 -4.82 -8.07 -8.60
C ASN A 158 -5.96 -7.60 -7.70
N THR A 159 -6.48 -8.47 -6.82
CA THR A 159 -7.46 -8.10 -5.80
C THR A 159 -6.93 -7.00 -4.86
N LEU A 160 -5.68 -7.11 -4.42
CA LEU A 160 -5.06 -6.08 -3.59
C LEU A 160 -4.86 -4.78 -4.39
N ALA A 161 -4.42 -4.86 -5.64
CA ALA A 161 -4.20 -3.69 -6.49
C ALA A 161 -5.49 -2.88 -6.72
N GLU A 162 -6.58 -3.58 -7.08
CA GLU A 162 -7.91 -2.99 -7.26
C GLU A 162 -8.41 -2.35 -5.96
N GLY A 163 -8.28 -3.05 -4.84
CA GLY A 163 -8.65 -2.53 -3.53
C GLY A 163 -7.86 -1.29 -3.11
N LEU A 164 -6.55 -1.24 -3.40
CA LEU A 164 -5.74 -0.05 -3.15
C LEU A 164 -6.22 1.14 -3.99
N THR A 165 -6.48 0.95 -5.29
CA THR A 165 -7.03 2.01 -6.15
C THR A 165 -8.37 2.51 -5.61
N ALA A 166 -9.26 1.60 -5.19
CA ALA A 166 -10.55 1.96 -4.60
C ALA A 166 -10.40 2.79 -3.31
N LEU A 167 -9.41 2.48 -2.45
CA LEU A 167 -9.13 3.27 -1.24
C LEU A 167 -8.51 4.65 -1.55
N GLN A 168 -7.63 4.73 -2.54
CA GLN A 168 -6.93 5.97 -2.91
C GLN A 168 -7.89 7.00 -3.52
N THR A 169 -8.81 6.54 -4.35
CA THR A 169 -9.78 7.36 -5.10
C THR A 169 -11.06 7.67 -4.33
N ASP A 170 -11.21 7.10 -3.12
CA ASP A 170 -12.35 7.37 -2.25
C ASP A 170 -12.16 8.68 -1.48
N HIS A 171 -12.74 9.74 -2.04
CA HIS A 171 -12.74 11.08 -1.46
C HIS A 171 -13.98 11.37 -0.61
N GLU A 172 -14.94 10.46 -0.56
CA GLU A 172 -16.23 10.65 0.10
C GLU A 172 -16.28 10.02 1.49
N SER A 173 -15.60 8.90 1.66
CA SER A 173 -15.68 8.10 2.88
C SER A 173 -14.80 8.66 4.00
N GLY A 174 -15.35 8.65 5.21
CA GLY A 174 -14.61 8.97 6.42
C GLY A 174 -13.65 7.85 6.85
N ALA A 175 -12.76 8.16 7.79
CA ALA A 175 -11.73 7.24 8.29
C ALA A 175 -12.28 5.86 8.72
N ARG A 176 -13.47 5.85 9.33
CA ARG A 176 -14.12 4.60 9.77
C ARG A 176 -14.58 3.72 8.60
N GLN A 177 -15.22 4.33 7.61
CA GLN A 177 -15.71 3.64 6.41
C GLN A 177 -14.55 3.12 5.58
N LEU A 178 -13.49 3.91 5.41
CA LEU A 178 -12.27 3.46 4.73
C LEU A 178 -11.59 2.29 5.44
N ALA A 179 -11.56 2.31 6.77
CA ALA A 179 -11.04 1.17 7.53
C ALA A 179 -11.90 -0.09 7.39
N SER A 180 -13.23 0.05 7.25
CA SER A 180 -14.11 -1.09 6.91
C SER A 180 -13.84 -1.60 5.49
N LYS A 181 -13.77 -0.73 4.49
CA LYS A 181 -13.40 -1.12 3.11
C LYS A 181 -12.04 -1.82 3.06
N ALA A 182 -11.06 -1.32 3.80
CA ALA A 182 -9.74 -1.93 3.88
C ALA A 182 -9.78 -3.34 4.52
N LEU A 183 -10.66 -3.58 5.50
CA LEU A 183 -10.89 -4.92 6.06
C LEU A 183 -11.48 -5.87 5.02
N ASP A 184 -12.50 -5.41 4.30
CA ASP A 184 -13.18 -6.22 3.28
C ASP A 184 -12.21 -6.61 2.16
N ILE A 185 -11.38 -5.66 1.71
CA ILE A 185 -10.28 -5.92 0.76
C ILE A 185 -9.30 -6.91 1.37
N PHE A 186 -8.88 -6.74 2.62
CA PHE A 186 -7.92 -7.65 3.24
C PHE A 186 -8.43 -9.09 3.31
N ILE A 187 -9.70 -9.28 3.68
CA ILE A 187 -10.37 -10.59 3.68
C ILE A 187 -10.39 -11.17 2.26
N SER A 188 -10.73 -10.35 1.26
CA SER A 188 -10.79 -10.76 -0.14
C SER A 188 -9.43 -11.20 -0.70
N VAL A 189 -8.36 -10.52 -0.28
CA VAL A 189 -6.98 -10.91 -0.60
C VAL A 189 -6.59 -12.21 0.10
N ILE A 190 -6.85 -12.33 1.41
CA ILE A 190 -6.50 -13.53 2.19
C ILE A 190 -7.14 -14.79 1.60
N ARG A 191 -8.39 -14.69 1.11
CA ARG A 191 -9.10 -15.78 0.41
C ARG A 191 -8.34 -16.34 -0.80
N GLN A 192 -7.48 -15.54 -1.42
CA GLN A 192 -6.80 -15.86 -2.67
C GLN A 192 -5.30 -16.10 -2.51
N VAL A 193 -4.75 -15.90 -1.30
CA VAL A 193 -3.33 -16.20 -1.05
C VAL A 193 -3.13 -17.70 -1.05
N ASP A 194 -2.20 -18.17 -1.89
CA ASP A 194 -1.86 -19.58 -2.00
C ASP A 194 -1.54 -20.21 -0.64
N THR A 195 -2.28 -21.28 -0.34
CA THR A 195 -2.06 -22.11 0.85
C THR A 195 -0.85 -23.02 0.68
N GLY A 196 -0.35 -23.60 1.76
CA GLY A 196 0.89 -24.36 1.75
C GLY A 196 1.71 -24.07 2.99
N SER A 197 2.98 -23.69 2.83
CA SER A 197 3.87 -23.37 3.96
C SER A 197 3.27 -22.27 4.84
N ARG A 198 3.10 -22.57 6.14
CA ARG A 198 2.60 -21.60 7.13
C ARG A 198 3.40 -20.31 7.13
N ASP A 199 4.73 -20.42 7.06
CA ASP A 199 5.60 -19.24 7.14
C ASP A 199 5.50 -18.37 5.88
N GLN A 200 5.38 -18.99 4.71
CA GLN A 200 5.22 -18.27 3.45
C GLN A 200 3.83 -17.62 3.37
N TRP A 201 2.77 -18.36 3.71
CA TRP A 201 1.41 -17.82 3.76
C TRP A 201 1.34 -16.64 4.75
N TRP A 202 1.90 -16.80 5.95
CA TRP A 202 1.89 -15.74 6.96
C TRP A 202 2.77 -14.54 6.61
N LYS A 203 3.86 -14.76 5.88
CA LYS A 203 4.64 -13.67 5.28
C LYS A 203 3.78 -12.89 4.27
N ASN A 204 3.08 -13.58 3.38
CA ASN A 204 2.24 -12.98 2.34
C ASN A 204 1.05 -12.20 2.90
N VAL A 205 0.35 -12.75 3.90
CA VAL A 205 -0.76 -12.06 4.57
C VAL A 205 -0.29 -10.78 5.27
N ARG A 206 0.82 -10.82 6.01
CA ARG A 206 1.41 -9.62 6.62
C ARG A 206 1.90 -8.61 5.57
N PHE A 207 2.40 -9.10 4.44
CA PHE A 207 2.86 -8.27 3.34
C PHE A 207 1.70 -7.53 2.67
N ALA A 208 0.59 -8.20 2.40
CA ALA A 208 -0.64 -7.58 1.94
C ALA A 208 -1.17 -6.52 2.93
N GLY A 209 -1.19 -6.83 4.23
CA GLY A 209 -1.59 -5.88 5.27
C GLY A 209 -0.69 -4.63 5.33
N TRP A 210 0.62 -4.79 5.12
CA TRP A 210 1.55 -3.66 5.02
C TRP A 210 1.22 -2.77 3.82
N HIS A 211 0.91 -3.36 2.67
CA HIS A 211 0.51 -2.61 1.48
C HIS A 211 -0.81 -1.89 1.65
N LEU A 212 -1.82 -2.50 2.27
CA LEU A 212 -3.08 -1.82 2.60
C LEU A 212 -2.86 -0.57 3.45
N TRP A 213 -2.03 -0.68 4.49
CA TRP A 213 -1.71 0.46 5.34
C TRP A 213 -0.93 1.54 4.59
N LYS A 214 0.15 1.18 3.91
CA LYS A 214 1.07 2.17 3.33
C LYS A 214 0.63 2.74 1.99
N ASN A 215 -0.08 1.95 1.20
CA ASN A 215 -0.45 2.32 -0.16
C ASN A 215 -1.96 2.55 -0.32
N GLY A 216 -2.79 2.29 0.69
CA GLY A 216 -4.24 2.46 0.60
C GLY A 216 -4.67 3.92 0.61
N ARG A 217 -4.46 4.64 1.72
CA ARG A 217 -4.68 6.08 1.81
C ARG A 217 -3.94 6.67 3.00
N GLU A 218 -2.79 7.30 2.75
CA GLU A 218 -1.86 7.71 3.82
C GLU A 218 -2.51 8.65 4.85
N SER A 219 -3.33 9.60 4.42
CA SER A 219 -4.04 10.54 5.30
C SER A 219 -4.98 9.88 6.31
N MET A 220 -5.38 8.63 6.06
CA MET A 220 -6.23 7.81 6.94
C MET A 220 -5.51 6.55 7.44
N GLY A 221 -4.18 6.50 7.29
CA GLY A 221 -3.36 5.31 7.49
C GLY A 221 -3.47 4.72 8.90
N ALA A 222 -3.69 5.55 9.93
CA ALA A 222 -3.85 5.06 11.32
C ALA A 222 -5.10 4.18 11.50
N SER A 223 -6.20 4.52 10.84
CA SER A 223 -7.46 3.76 10.96
C SER A 223 -7.36 2.42 10.21
N ILE A 224 -6.74 2.44 9.03
CA ILE A 224 -6.46 1.22 8.26
C ILE A 224 -5.49 0.32 9.04
N LEU A 225 -4.40 0.87 9.58
CA LEU A 225 -3.40 0.13 10.34
C LEU A 225 -4.02 -0.57 11.56
N ASN A 226 -4.88 0.12 12.32
CA ASN A 226 -5.51 -0.46 13.50
C ASN A 226 -6.32 -1.72 13.15
N VAL A 227 -7.14 -1.63 12.10
CA VAL A 227 -7.93 -2.77 11.62
C VAL A 227 -7.04 -3.89 11.12
N VAL A 228 -6.01 -3.60 10.32
CA VAL A 228 -5.04 -4.60 9.85
C VAL A 228 -4.36 -5.29 11.04
N LEU A 229 -3.90 -4.57 12.05
CA LEU A 229 -3.25 -5.15 13.23
C LEU A 229 -4.21 -6.03 14.04
N ALA A 230 -5.48 -5.60 14.21
CA ALA A 230 -6.50 -6.41 14.87
C ALA A 230 -6.77 -7.70 14.09
N SER A 231 -6.90 -7.63 12.76
CA SER A 231 -7.06 -8.80 11.90
C SER A 231 -5.86 -9.74 11.98
N LEU A 232 -4.63 -9.21 11.91
CA LEU A 232 -3.42 -10.02 12.04
C LEU A 232 -3.35 -10.74 13.39
N LYS A 233 -3.77 -10.08 14.47
CA LYS A 233 -3.86 -10.71 15.80
C LYS A 233 -4.86 -11.86 15.83
N LEU A 234 -6.04 -11.70 15.22
CA LEU A 234 -7.06 -12.76 15.13
C LEU A 234 -6.56 -13.96 14.32
N ILE A 235 -5.86 -13.69 13.21
CA ILE A 235 -5.24 -14.73 12.37
C ILE A 235 -4.15 -15.46 13.16
N GLU A 236 -3.25 -14.74 13.82
CA GLU A 236 -2.13 -15.32 14.58
C GLU A 236 -2.60 -16.28 15.69
N GLN A 237 -3.73 -15.98 16.34
CA GLN A 237 -4.32 -16.83 17.39
C GLN A 237 -4.81 -18.19 16.87
N ARG A 238 -5.14 -18.29 15.58
CA ARG A 238 -5.65 -19.51 14.94
C ARG A 238 -4.63 -20.16 14.01
N LEU A 239 -3.51 -19.49 13.78
CA LEU A 239 -2.46 -19.96 12.89
C LEU A 239 -1.77 -21.20 13.52
N PRO A 240 -1.55 -22.29 12.76
CA PRO A 240 -0.83 -23.43 13.27
C PRO A 240 0.59 -23.02 13.67
N SER A 241 1.11 -23.67 14.73
CA SER A 241 2.45 -23.38 15.25
C SER A 241 3.55 -23.73 14.24
N GLN A 242 3.36 -24.79 13.45
CA GLN A 242 4.26 -25.24 12.38
C GLN A 242 3.46 -25.97 11.28
N GLY A 243 4.13 -26.24 10.15
CA GLY A 243 3.59 -27.07 9.08
C GLY A 243 2.88 -26.26 8.00
N THR A 244 1.71 -26.74 7.57
CA THR A 244 0.96 -26.15 6.47
C THR A 244 -0.32 -25.47 6.95
N VAL A 245 -0.73 -24.44 6.21
CA VAL A 245 -2.05 -23.82 6.34
C VAL A 245 -2.92 -24.42 5.24
N SER A 246 -4.04 -25.04 5.62
CA SER A 246 -5.05 -25.58 4.68
C SER A 246 -6.11 -24.54 4.34
N THR A 247 -6.84 -24.76 3.24
CA THR A 247 -7.99 -23.92 2.87
C THR A 247 -9.04 -23.85 3.99
N ASP A 248 -9.39 -24.98 4.61
CA ASP A 248 -10.34 -24.99 5.75
C ASP A 248 -9.87 -24.13 6.93
N SER A 249 -8.56 -24.13 7.21
CA SER A 249 -7.98 -23.26 8.24
C SER A 249 -8.13 -21.79 7.87
N VAL A 250 -7.88 -21.45 6.60
CA VAL A 250 -8.07 -20.09 6.07
C VAL A 250 -9.53 -19.66 6.16
N ASP A 251 -10.48 -20.50 5.77
CA ASP A 251 -11.91 -20.21 5.86
C ASP A 251 -12.37 -19.99 7.30
N GLY A 252 -11.86 -20.77 8.25
CA GLY A 252 -12.09 -20.57 9.68
C GLY A 252 -11.53 -19.24 10.21
N MET A 253 -10.37 -18.80 9.71
CA MET A 253 -9.80 -17.50 10.04
C MET A 253 -10.60 -16.35 9.42
N ILE A 254 -11.02 -16.49 8.17
CA ILE A 254 -11.85 -15.49 7.48
C ILE A 254 -13.20 -15.32 8.17
N THR A 255 -13.86 -16.40 8.59
CA THR A 255 -15.12 -16.34 9.34
C THR A 255 -14.99 -15.47 10.59
N GLU A 256 -13.86 -15.56 11.30
CA GLU A 256 -13.58 -14.71 12.46
C GLU A 256 -13.36 -13.24 12.06
N LEU A 257 -12.69 -12.98 10.94
CA LEU A 257 -12.50 -11.62 10.42
C LEU A 257 -13.81 -10.98 9.98
N GLU A 258 -14.71 -11.74 9.37
CA GLU A 258 -16.04 -11.29 8.97
C GLU A 258 -16.91 -10.98 10.19
N LYS A 259 -16.84 -11.81 11.24
CA LYS A 259 -17.46 -11.52 12.52
C LYS A 259 -16.92 -10.22 13.13
N TYR A 260 -15.59 -10.04 13.13
CA TYR A 260 -14.96 -8.80 13.59
C TYR A 260 -15.41 -7.58 12.76
N ALA A 261 -15.55 -7.73 11.44
CA ALA A 261 -16.08 -6.70 10.56
C ALA A 261 -17.51 -6.30 10.95
N GLN A 262 -18.37 -7.27 11.21
CA GLN A 262 -19.76 -7.05 11.64
C GLN A 262 -19.83 -6.34 13.00
N GLU A 263 -19.08 -6.81 14.00
CA GLU A 263 -19.04 -6.20 15.34
C GLU A 263 -18.62 -4.72 15.27
N ARG A 264 -17.69 -4.38 14.37
CA ARG A 264 -17.25 -3.01 14.13
C ARG A 264 -18.33 -2.16 13.46
N GLN A 265 -19.15 -2.73 12.59
CA GLN A 265 -20.30 -2.03 12.01
C GLN A 265 -21.33 -1.71 13.11
N ASP A 266 -21.69 -2.70 13.93
CA ASP A 266 -22.66 -2.59 15.01
C ASP A 266 -22.24 -1.57 16.08
N ALA A 267 -20.95 -1.53 16.44
CA ALA A 267 -20.41 -0.55 17.38
C ALA A 267 -20.66 0.90 16.94
N GLY A 268 -20.73 1.16 15.64
CA GLY A 268 -21.11 2.46 15.12
C GLY A 268 -22.55 2.85 15.31
N THR A 269 -23.44 1.90 15.06
CA THR A 269 -24.87 2.08 15.27
C THR A 269 -25.16 2.43 16.73
N LYS A 270 -24.38 1.85 17.67
CA LYS A 270 -24.46 2.21 19.10
C LYS A 270 -24.09 3.66 19.39
N VAL A 271 -23.09 4.23 18.69
CA VAL A 271 -22.73 5.66 18.84
C VAL A 271 -23.87 6.54 18.35
N SER A 272 -24.46 6.23 17.20
CA SER A 272 -25.61 6.97 16.68
C SER A 272 -26.83 6.88 17.62
N ALA A 273 -27.12 5.69 18.16
CA ALA A 273 -28.18 5.49 19.14
C ALA A 273 -27.91 6.26 20.46
N SER A 274 -26.65 6.33 20.90
CA SER A 274 -26.29 7.10 22.10
C SER A 274 -26.48 8.60 21.90
N LEU A 275 -26.15 9.12 20.70
CA LEU A 275 -26.43 10.51 20.34
C LEU A 275 -27.94 10.79 20.36
N GLU A 276 -28.72 9.88 19.81
CA GLU A 276 -30.18 9.96 19.80
C GLU A 276 -30.74 10.03 21.23
N THR A 277 -30.39 9.09 22.11
CA THR A 277 -30.78 9.11 23.52
C THR A 277 -30.37 10.40 24.22
N PHE A 278 -29.16 10.90 23.94
CA PHE A 278 -28.67 12.15 24.53
C PHE A 278 -29.53 13.35 24.12
N LEU A 279 -29.90 13.45 22.83
CA LEU A 279 -30.72 14.55 22.33
C LEU A 279 -32.15 14.49 22.92
N GLU A 280 -32.75 13.31 22.99
CA GLU A 280 -34.08 13.10 23.60
C GLU A 280 -34.11 13.48 25.09
N GLN A 281 -33.02 13.25 25.82
CA GLN A 281 -32.95 13.54 27.25
C GLN A 281 -32.58 14.99 27.57
N THR A 282 -31.81 15.65 26.70
CA THR A 282 -31.20 16.95 27.00
C THR A 282 -31.95 18.11 26.36
N ILE A 283 -32.63 17.88 25.24
CA ILE A 283 -33.29 18.93 24.48
C ILE A 283 -34.80 18.74 24.61
N SER A 284 -35.49 19.80 25.03
CA SER A 284 -36.93 19.84 25.21
C SER A 284 -37.52 21.07 24.53
N GLY A 285 -38.66 20.91 23.87
CA GLY A 285 -39.38 21.97 23.16
C GLY A 285 -39.33 21.86 21.64
N ASP A 286 -40.15 22.68 20.96
CA ASP A 286 -40.32 22.67 19.49
C ASP A 286 -39.35 23.60 18.75
N GLU A 287 -38.32 24.12 19.44
CA GLU A 287 -37.34 25.00 18.79
C GLU A 287 -36.43 24.23 17.82
N PRO A 288 -36.06 24.84 16.68
CA PRO A 288 -35.22 24.18 15.69
C PRO A 288 -33.82 23.87 16.25
N LEU A 289 -33.48 22.58 16.29
CA LEU A 289 -32.17 22.08 16.71
C LEU A 289 -31.08 22.51 15.71
N ARG A 290 -30.07 23.24 16.21
CA ARG A 290 -28.88 23.62 15.44
C ARG A 290 -27.65 22.86 15.93
N ILE A 291 -27.12 21.99 15.08
CA ILE A 291 -25.91 21.21 15.36
C ILE A 291 -24.74 21.82 14.59
N LEU A 292 -23.73 22.30 15.31
CA LEU A 292 -22.46 22.70 14.71
C LEU A 292 -21.53 21.48 14.66
N THR A 293 -20.97 21.21 13.48
CA THR A 293 -19.99 20.13 13.29
C THR A 293 -18.66 20.71 12.79
N LEU A 294 -17.58 20.00 13.06
CA LEU A 294 -16.26 20.30 12.53
C LEU A 294 -15.81 19.12 11.66
N SER A 295 -15.40 19.41 10.41
CA SER A 295 -15.00 18.42 9.40
C SER A 295 -16.14 17.53 8.87
N SER A 296 -15.83 16.71 7.87
CA SER A 296 -16.74 15.72 7.26
C SER A 296 -16.59 14.36 7.94
N SER A 297 -17.09 14.25 9.18
CA SER A 297 -17.05 12.99 9.92
C SER A 297 -18.23 12.10 9.56
N SER A 298 -17.96 10.94 8.96
CA SER A 298 -18.99 9.96 8.61
C SER A 298 -19.80 9.50 9.83
N THR A 299 -19.16 9.38 11.00
CA THR A 299 -19.83 9.02 12.25
C THR A 299 -20.85 10.09 12.66
N ILE A 300 -20.47 11.37 12.57
CA ILE A 300 -21.38 12.48 12.88
C ILE A 300 -22.54 12.52 11.88
N THR A 301 -22.23 12.42 10.58
CA THR A 301 -23.24 12.40 9.51
C THR A 301 -24.22 11.25 9.69
N SER A 302 -23.75 10.04 9.99
CA SER A 302 -24.62 8.88 10.27
C SER A 302 -25.49 9.10 11.50
N GLY A 303 -24.92 9.63 12.59
CA GLY A 303 -25.69 9.97 13.79
C GLY A 303 -26.81 10.97 13.52
N ILE A 304 -26.50 12.07 12.82
CA ILE A 304 -27.48 13.10 12.45
C ILE A 304 -28.56 12.52 11.51
N LYS A 305 -28.18 11.72 10.51
CA LYS A 305 -29.14 11.06 9.60
C LYS A 305 -30.12 10.16 10.36
N GLN A 306 -29.63 9.39 11.33
CA GLN A 306 -30.47 8.53 12.15
C GLN A 306 -31.50 9.36 12.94
N VAL A 307 -31.05 10.41 13.62
CA VAL A 307 -31.93 11.33 14.37
C VAL A 307 -33.01 11.92 13.45
N LEU A 308 -32.62 12.47 12.29
CA LEU A 308 -33.55 13.07 11.32
C LEU A 308 -34.59 12.07 10.77
N SER A 309 -34.19 10.81 10.58
CA SER A 309 -35.09 9.78 10.05
C SER A 309 -36.25 9.46 11.00
N LYS A 310 -36.03 9.54 12.31
CA LYS A 310 -37.09 9.34 13.32
C LYS A 310 -38.01 10.54 13.45
N THR A 311 -37.48 11.76 13.41
CA THR A 311 -38.34 12.98 13.48
C THR A 311 -39.37 13.00 12.35
N ARG A 312 -39.04 12.48 11.16
CA ARG A 312 -39.98 12.34 10.04
C ARG A 312 -41.00 11.21 10.20
N ALA A 313 -40.71 10.18 10.99
CA ALA A 313 -41.64 9.07 11.26
C ALA A 313 -42.64 9.39 12.38
N SER A 314 -42.43 10.49 13.11
CA SER A 314 -43.29 10.97 14.20
C SER A 314 -44.22 12.13 13.79
N CYS A 315 -44.23 12.51 12.51
CA CYS A 315 -45.16 13.48 11.91
C CYS A 315 -46.24 12.78 11.08
#